data_AF-A0A852CQS8-F1
#
_entry.id   AF-A0A852CQS8-F1
#
_cell.length_a   1.000
_cell.length_b   1.000
_cell.length_c   1.000
_cell.angle_alpha   90.00
_cell.angle_beta   90.00
_cell.angle_gamma   90.00
#
_symmetry.space_group_name_H-M   'P 1'
#
loop_
_entity.id
_entity.type
_entity.pdbx_description
1 polymer ?
#
loop_
_entity_poly.entity_id
_entity_poly.type
_entity_poly.pdbx_seq_one_letter_code
_entity_poly.pdbx_strand_id
1 'polypeptide(L)' 'NMFESLKETIALLSTYGEEMPEEIHIKLQDLPEHWDSTKKLCLRVKQNVAPLQAHE' A
#
# COMPACT_ATOMS: atom_id res chain seq x y z
N ASN A 1 7.83 6.38 -2.08
CA ASN A 1 6.89 5.24 -2.19
C ASN A 1 6.71 4.63 -0.80
N MET A 2 5.48 4.36 -0.37
CA MET A 2 5.18 3.92 1.00
C MET A 2 5.75 2.52 1.34
N PHE A 3 6.07 1.73 0.31
CA PHE A 3 6.53 0.35 0.42
C PHE A 3 8.02 0.14 0.09
N GLU A 4 8.81 1.22 -0.09
CA GLU A 4 10.25 1.08 -0.40
C GLU A 4 11.03 0.47 0.75
N SER A 5 10.75 0.86 1.99
CA SER A 5 11.42 0.32 3.17
C SER A 5 11.23 -1.20 3.29
N LEU A 6 10.07 -1.71 2.84
CA LEU A 6 9.78 -3.13 2.81
C LEU A 6 10.57 -3.86 1.71
N LYS A 7 10.70 -3.26 0.52
CA LYS A 7 11.58 -3.76 -0.54
C LYS A 7 13.04 -3.81 -0.10
N GLU A 8 13.51 -2.75 0.56
CA GLU A 8 14.87 -2.67 1.10
C GLU A 8 15.12 -3.75 2.16
N THR A 9 14.13 -4.01 3.03
CA THR A 9 14.23 -5.07 4.05
C THR A 9 14.31 -6.45 3.40
N ILE A 10 13.48 -6.73 2.38
CA ILE A 10 13.51 -8.01 1.65
C ILE A 10 14.83 -8.19 0.90
N ALA A 11 15.33 -7.14 0.24
CA ALA A 11 16.63 -7.16 -0.42
C ALA A 11 17.76 -7.43 0.59
N LEU A 12 17.70 -6.81 1.76
CA LEU A 12 18.65 -7.03 2.85
C LEU A 12 18.61 -8.48 3.34
N LEU A 13 17.42 -9.03 3.64
CA LEU A 13 17.25 -10.43 4.06
C LEU A 13 17.82 -11.42 3.03
N SER A 14 17.61 -11.14 1.74
CA SER A 14 18.20 -11.92 0.65
C SER A 14 19.73 -11.89 0.66
N THR A 15 20.36 -10.76 1.03
CA THR A 15 21.83 -10.71 1.22
C THR A 15 22.33 -11.56 2.38
N TYR A 16 21.48 -11.85 3.36
CA TYR A 16 21.78 -12.75 4.49
C TYR A 16 21.46 -14.23 4.18
N GLY A 17 21.00 -14.55 2.97
CA GLY A 17 20.64 -15.92 2.55
C GLY A 17 19.23 -16.35 2.94
N GLU A 18 18.39 -15.42 3.39
CA GLU A 18 16.97 -15.68 3.65
C GLU A 18 16.16 -15.33 2.40
N GLU A 19 15.73 -16.37 1.68
CA GLU A 19 14.88 -16.22 0.50
C GLU A 19 13.41 -16.11 0.92
N MET A 20 12.76 -15.04 0.51
CA MET A 20 11.35 -14.82 0.80
C MET A 20 10.48 -15.68 -0.13
N PRO A 21 9.34 -16.19 0.35
CA PRO A 21 8.40 -16.92 -0.50
C PRO A 21 7.92 -16.07 -1.69
N GLU A 22 7.65 -16.72 -2.82
CA GLU A 22 7.10 -16.08 -4.02
C GLU A 22 5.82 -15.28 -3.73
N GLU A 23 4.98 -15.76 -2.82
CA GLU A 23 3.77 -15.07 -2.36
C GLU A 23 4.06 -13.66 -1.82
N ILE A 24 5.19 -13.47 -1.12
CA ILE A 24 5.58 -12.18 -0.58
C ILE A 24 5.99 -11.25 -1.71
N HIS A 25 6.70 -11.74 -2.73
CA HIS A 25 7.07 -10.96 -3.90
C HIS A 25 5.84 -10.50 -4.70
N ILE A 26 4.86 -11.40 -4.90
CA ILE A 26 3.57 -11.08 -5.54
C ILE A 26 2.83 -10.02 -4.73
N LYS A 27 2.66 -10.23 -3.42
CA LYS A 27 2.01 -9.25 -2.54
C LYS A 27 2.69 -7.87 -2.57
N LEU A 28 4.03 -7.85 -2.63
CA LEU A 28 4.81 -6.60 -2.70
C LEU A 28 4.57 -5.83 -4.00
N GLN A 29 4.32 -6.55 -5.09
CA GLN A 29 3.97 -5.99 -6.39
C GLN A 29 2.54 -5.45 -6.42
N ASP A 30 1.59 -6.14 -5.77
CA ASP A 30 0.16 -5.80 -5.78
C ASP A 30 -0.19 -4.70 -4.75
N LEU A 31 0.56 -4.61 -3.65
CA LEU A 31 0.36 -3.66 -2.55
C LEU A 31 0.19 -2.18 -3.01
N PRO A 32 1.03 -1.65 -3.91
CA PRO A 32 0.86 -0.30 -4.46
C PRO A 32 -0.49 -0.09 -5.16
N GLU A 33 -0.97 -1.07 -5.92
CA GLU A 33 -2.24 -0.99 -6.65
C GLU A 33 -3.44 -1.00 -5.70
N HIS A 34 -3.41 -1.91 -4.71
CA HIS A 34 -4.41 -1.95 -3.65
C HIS A 34 -4.43 -0.64 -2.85
N TRP A 35 -3.26 -0.10 -2.51
CA TRP A 35 -3.15 1.16 -1.77
C TRP A 35 -3.70 2.35 -2.56
N ASP A 36 -3.43 2.42 -3.86
CA ASP A 36 -3.97 3.46 -4.72
C ASP A 36 -5.51 3.38 -4.81
N SER A 37 -6.04 2.16 -4.93
CA SER A 37 -7.48 1.91 -4.90
C SER A 37 -8.12 2.34 -3.57
N THR A 38 -7.49 2.00 -2.44
CA THR A 38 -7.95 2.43 -1.11
C THR A 38 -7.90 3.94 -0.95
N LYS A 39 -6.83 4.61 -1.41
CA LYS A 39 -6.73 6.07 -1.42
C LYS A 39 -7.85 6.72 -2.23
N LYS A 40 -8.12 6.21 -3.43
CA LYS A 40 -9.22 6.69 -4.28
C LYS A 40 -10.57 6.55 -3.59
N LEU A 41 -10.82 5.41 -2.92
CA LEU A 41 -12.05 5.21 -2.15
C LEU A 41 -12.15 6.21 -1.00
N CYS A 42 -11.07 6.38 -0.21
CA CYS A 42 -11.03 7.33 0.89
C CYS A 42 -11.30 8.76 0.42
N LEU A 43 -10.70 9.18 -0.70
CA LEU A 43 -10.94 10.48 -1.32
C LEU A 43 -12.41 10.65 -1.74
N ARG A 44 -12.98 9.63 -2.39
CA ARG A 44 -14.40 9.63 -2.80
C ARG A 44 -15.32 9.76 -1.60
N VAL A 45 -15.09 8.97 -0.55
CA VAL A 45 -15.85 9.05 0.69
C VAL A 45 -15.74 10.46 1.29
N LYS A 46 -14.51 11.01 1.37
CA LYS A 46 -14.26 12.36 1.88
C LYS A 46 -15.01 13.43 1.09
N GLN A 47 -15.05 13.33 -0.24
CA GLN A 47 -15.81 14.22 -1.11
C GLN A 47 -17.32 14.08 -0.91
N ASN A 48 -17.82 12.85 -0.71
CA ASN A 48 -19.24 12.60 -0.50
C ASN A 48 -19.74 13.08 0.87
N VAL A 49 -18.89 13.05 1.91
CA VAL A 49 -19.25 13.52 3.26
C VAL A 49 -19.03 15.02 3.46
N ALA A 50 -18.15 15.66 2.68
CA ALA A 50 -17.90 17.10 2.74
C ALA A 50 -19.18 17.97 2.70
N PRO A 51 -20.13 17.76 1.76
CA PRO A 51 -21.38 18.53 1.73
C PRO A 51 -22.32 18.23 2.90
N LEU A 52 -22.24 17.05 3.51
CA LEU A 52 -23.04 16.69 4.69
C LEU A 52 -22.47 17.34 5.97
N GLN A 53 -21.15 17.50 6.07
CA GLN A 53 -20.49 18.22 7.17
C GLN A 53 -20.64 19.74 7.08
N ALA A 54 -20.80 20.29 5.88
CA ALA A 54 -20.97 21.74 5.69
C ALA A 54 -22.36 22.26 6.12
N HIS A 55 -23.30 21.35 6.42
CA HIS A 55 -24.65 21.65 6.90
C HIS A 55 -24.83 21.39 8.42
N GLU A 56 -23.76 21.04 9.15
CA GLU A 56 -23.68 21.17 10.62
C GLU A 56 -23.30 22.59 11.02
#